data_AF-A0AAV8PUE6-F1
#
_entry.id   AF-A0AAV8PUE6-F1
#
_cell.length_a   1.000
_cell.length_b   1.000
_cell.length_c   1.000
_cell.angle_alpha   90.00
_cell.angle_beta   90.00
_cell.angle_gamma   90.00
#
_symmetry.space_group_name_H-M   'P 1'
#
loop_
_entity.id
_entity.type
_entity.pdbx_description
1 polymer ?
#
loop_
_entity_poly.entity_id
_entity_poly.type
_entity_poly.pdbx_seq_one_letter_code
_entity_poly.pdbx_strand_id
1 'polypeptide(L)'
;MDKHIEMSYCNFEAFMELANSYLGINSHPLFDTIKGLMEEVKMTSVDVAETLMPKSVKDDVGSCLEGLIQALEMARGVTAKVDNSSGGGDRGE
;
A
#
# COMPACT_ATOMS: atom_id res chain seq x y z
N MET A 1 7.27 18.46 25.22
CA MET A 1 7.98 17.94 24.04
C MET A 1 6.93 17.55 23.04
N ASP A 2 6.57 18.46 22.14
CA ASP A 2 5.86 18.12 20.92
C ASP A 2 6.82 17.29 20.07
N LYS A 3 6.75 15.97 20.25
CA LYS A 3 7.39 15.04 19.33
C LYS A 3 6.59 15.13 18.05
N HIS A 4 6.96 16.09 17.21
CA HIS A 4 6.70 16.00 15.79
C HIS A 4 7.39 14.72 15.32
N ILE A 5 6.67 13.60 15.45
CA ILE A 5 6.95 12.40 14.69
C ILE A 5 6.73 12.91 13.27
N GLU A 6 7.81 13.26 12.58
CA GLU A 6 7.79 13.28 11.13
C GLU A 6 7.12 11.96 10.77
N MET A 7 5.88 12.04 10.26
CA MET A 7 5.25 10.90 9.62
C MET A 7 6.13 10.67 8.40
N SER A 8 7.19 9.90 8.58
CA SER A 8 8.18 9.61 7.57
C SER A 8 7.43 8.87 6.48
N TYR A 9 7.06 9.61 5.44
CA TYR A 9 6.46 9.03 4.26
C TYR A 9 7.40 7.92 3.77
N CYS A 10 6.80 6.80 3.37
CA CYS A 10 7.57 5.67 2.90
C CYS A 10 8.23 6.08 1.59
N ASN A 11 9.55 6.12 1.58
CA ASN A 11 10.31 6.30 0.36
C ASN A 11 10.48 4.94 -0.33
N PHE A 12 10.78 4.95 -1.63
CA PHE A 12 11.03 3.72 -2.38
C PHE A 12 12.15 2.86 -1.76
N GLU A 13 13.17 3.49 -1.18
CA GLU A 13 14.25 2.80 -0.46
C GLU A 13 13.74 2.06 0.79
N ALA A 14 12.86 2.68 1.58
CA ALA A 14 12.23 2.05 2.73
C ALA A 14 11.31 0.89 2.29
N PHE A 15 10.58 1.06 1.18
CA PHE A 15 9.81 -0.03 0.58
C PHE A 15 10.70 -1.22 0.19
N MET A 16 11.87 -0.99 -0.42
CA MET A 16 12.79 -2.08 -0.77
C MET A 16 13.29 -2.84 0.46
N GLU A 17 13.60 -2.16 1.56
CA GLU A 17 13.97 -2.83 2.81
C GLU A 17 12.82 -3.70 3.35
N LEU A 18 11.59 -3.21 3.29
CA LEU A 18 10.40 -3.96 3.71
C LEU A 18 10.15 -5.17 2.79
N ALA A 19 10.22 -4.98 1.47
CA ALA A 19 10.03 -6.06 0.50
C ALA A 19 11.09 -7.16 0.67
N ASN A 20 12.34 -6.80 0.93
CA ASN A 20 13.39 -7.76 1.22
C ASN A 20 13.17 -8.46 2.57
N SER A 21 12.69 -7.73 3.59
CA SER A 21 12.46 -8.27 4.93
C SER A 21 11.27 -9.25 4.99
N TYR A 22 10.14 -8.91 4.34
CA TYR A 22 8.92 -9.73 4.39
C TYR A 22 8.85 -10.77 3.27
N LEU A 23 9.26 -10.40 2.07
CA LEU A 23 9.09 -11.22 0.87
C LEU A 23 10.41 -11.80 0.35
N GLY A 24 11.56 -11.37 0.88
CA GLY A 24 12.86 -11.86 0.45
C GLY A 24 13.24 -11.44 -0.97
N ILE A 25 12.61 -10.38 -1.50
CA ILE A 25 12.85 -9.89 -2.86
C ILE A 25 13.46 -8.49 -2.86
N ASN A 26 14.43 -8.28 -3.75
CA ASN A 26 15.09 -6.99 -3.94
C ASN A 26 14.73 -6.33 -5.29
N SER A 27 14.08 -7.05 -6.19
CA SER A 27 13.66 -6.53 -7.49
C SER A 27 12.44 -7.26 -8.00
N HIS A 28 11.47 -6.52 -8.52
CA HIS A 28 10.31 -7.07 -9.21
C HIS A 28 9.85 -6.10 -10.31
N PRO A 29 9.32 -6.56 -11.45
CA PRO A 29 8.80 -5.67 -12.49
C PRO A 29 7.70 -4.71 -12.01
N LEU A 30 7.02 -5.05 -10.92
CA LEU A 30 6.00 -4.20 -10.29
C LEU A 30 6.58 -3.05 -9.46
N PHE A 31 7.88 -3.08 -9.13
CA PHE A 31 8.51 -2.03 -8.33
C PHE A 31 8.52 -0.69 -9.06
N ASP A 32 8.70 -0.68 -10.38
CA ASP A 32 8.64 0.54 -11.18
C ASP A 32 7.27 1.21 -11.10
N THR A 33 6.20 0.40 -11.17
CA THR A 33 4.82 0.88 -11.00
C THR A 33 4.58 1.41 -9.59
N ILE A 34 5.00 0.66 -8.56
CA ILE A 34 4.87 1.06 -7.15
C ILE A 34 5.63 2.37 -6.90
N LYS A 35 6.84 2.51 -7.44
CA LYS A 35 7.65 3.72 -7.30
C LYS A 35 6.93 4.95 -7.84
N GLY A 36 6.40 4.88 -9.07
CA GLY A 36 5.62 5.98 -9.65
C GLY A 36 4.40 6.33 -8.81
N LEU A 37 3.68 5.30 -8.33
CA LEU A 37 2.53 5.51 -7.46
C LEU A 37 2.89 6.10 -6.08
N MET A 38 4.00 5.68 -5.47
CA MET A 38 4.49 6.23 -4.21
C MET A 38 5.04 7.66 -4.34
N GLU A 39 5.49 8.07 -5.53
CA GLU A 39 5.84 9.45 -5.82
C GLU A 39 4.59 10.35 -5.88
N GLU A 40 3.46 9.82 -6.36
CA GLU A 40 2.17 10.52 -6.39
C GLU A 40 1.44 10.47 -5.04
N VAL A 41 1.57 9.36 -4.30
CA VAL A 41 0.81 9.06 -3.09
C VAL A 41 1.72 8.99 -1.88
N LYS A 42 1.42 9.84 -0.89
CA LYS A 42 2.12 9.86 0.38
C LYS A 42 1.57 8.80 1.35
N MET A 43 2.14 7.61 1.29
CA MET A 43 1.80 6.48 2.18
C MET A 43 2.82 6.36 3.32
N THR A 44 2.41 5.89 4.50
CA THR A 44 3.35 5.68 5.61
C THR A 44 4.04 4.32 5.50
N SER A 45 5.22 4.18 6.10
CA SER A 45 5.92 2.89 6.14
C SER A 45 5.11 1.79 6.83
N VAL A 46 4.21 2.17 7.76
CA VAL A 46 3.29 1.24 8.43
C VAL A 46 2.27 0.70 7.42
N ASP A 47 1.58 1.57 6.68
CA ASP A 47 0.56 1.14 5.73
C ASP A 47 1.19 0.27 4.62
N VAL A 48 2.38 0.65 4.13
CA VAL A 48 3.12 -0.13 3.13
C VAL A 48 3.49 -1.52 3.67
N ALA A 49 3.99 -1.59 4.91
CA ALA A 49 4.32 -2.86 5.56
C ALA A 49 3.08 -3.74 5.76
N GLU A 50 1.97 -3.18 6.23
CA GLU A 50 0.70 -3.93 6.40
C GLU A 50 0.18 -4.53 5.08
N THR A 51 0.49 -3.86 3.96
CA THR A 51 0.09 -4.36 2.64
C THR A 51 1.06 -5.40 2.08
N LEU A 52 2.35 -5.27 2.38
CA LEU A 52 3.39 -6.23 2.03
C LEU A 52 3.36 -7.51 2.87
N MET A 53 2.78 -7.46 4.07
CA MET A 53 2.65 -8.63 4.93
C MET A 53 1.70 -9.64 4.29
N PRO A 54 2.16 -10.87 3.99
CA PRO A 54 1.27 -11.93 3.53
C PRO A 54 0.23 -12.24 4.61
N LYS A 55 -1.05 -12.16 4.25
CA LYS A 55 -2.17 -12.43 5.18
C LYS A 55 -2.40 -13.93 5.32
N SER A 56 -1.86 -14.73 4.40
CA SER A 56 -1.96 -16.18 4.38
C SER A 56 -0.67 -16.81 3.87
N VAL A 57 -0.41 -18.05 4.29
CA VAL A 57 0.76 -18.85 3.86
C VAL A 57 0.76 -19.14 2.34
N LYS A 58 -0.35 -18.87 1.66
CA LYS A 58 -0.53 -19.06 0.22
C LYS A 58 -0.34 -17.76 -0.59
N ASP A 59 -0.13 -16.63 0.08
CA ASP A 59 0.05 -15.37 -0.61
C ASP A 59 1.45 -15.33 -1.21
N ASP A 60 1.51 -15.28 -2.54
CA ASP A 60 2.75 -15.08 -3.26
C ASP A 60 3.18 -13.62 -3.20
N VAL A 61 4.48 -13.39 -3.42
CA VAL A 61 5.09 -12.06 -3.55
C VAL A 61 4.30 -11.17 -4.53
N GLY A 62 3.83 -11.75 -5.64
CA GLY A 62 3.00 -11.04 -6.63
C GLY A 62 1.70 -10.50 -6.02
N SER A 63 0.99 -11.33 -5.25
CA SER A 63 -0.27 -10.93 -4.60
C SER A 63 -0.07 -9.81 -3.57
N CYS A 64 1.03 -9.86 -2.80
CA CYS A 64 1.38 -8.79 -1.86
C CYS A 64 1.66 -7.46 -2.58
N LEU A 65 2.41 -7.50 -3.70
CA LEU A 65 2.72 -6.32 -4.49
C LEU A 65 1.49 -5.77 -5.22
N GLU A 66 0.63 -6.63 -5.76
CA GLU A 66 -0.64 -6.21 -6.35
C GLU A 66 -1.56 -5.55 -5.32
N GLY A 67 -1.60 -6.07 -4.09
CA GLY A 67 -2.31 -5.44 -2.98
C GLY A 67 -1.81 -4.03 -2.69
N LEU A 68 -0.48 -3.83 -2.69
CA LEU A 68 0.11 -2.50 -2.50
C LEU A 68 -0.24 -1.55 -3.64
N ILE A 69 -0.19 -2.01 -4.89
CA ILE A 69 -0.60 -1.21 -6.05
C ILE A 69 -2.05 -0.77 -5.90
N GLN A 70 -2.97 -1.69 -5.56
CA GLN A 70 -4.38 -1.33 -5.35
C GLN A 70 -4.55 -0.31 -4.22
N ALA A 71 -3.84 -0.48 -3.10
CA ALA A 71 -3.90 0.47 -1.98
C ALA A 71 -3.40 1.86 -2.39
N LEU A 72 -2.30 1.92 -3.14
CA LEU A 72 -1.76 3.17 -3.69
C LEU A 72 -2.72 3.80 -4.70
N GLU A 73 -3.29 3.03 -5.62
CA GLU A 73 -4.27 3.55 -6.58
C GLU A 73 -5.54 4.08 -5.91
N MET A 74 -6.02 3.40 -4.85
CA MET A 74 -7.13 3.88 -4.03
C MET A 74 -6.75 5.19 -3.34
N ALA A 75 -5.59 5.27 -2.69
CA ALA A 75 -5.13 6.48 -2.04
C ALA A 75 -4.93 7.64 -3.03
N ARG A 76 -4.46 7.36 -4.26
CA ARG A 76 -4.42 8.32 -5.36
C ARG A 76 -5.81 8.82 -5.72
N GLY A 77 -6.76 7.89 -5.92
CA GLY A 77 -8.14 8.19 -6.37
C GLY A 77 -9.02 8.87 -5.32
N VAL A 78 -8.76 8.65 -4.02
CA VAL A 78 -9.48 9.29 -2.91
C VAL A 78 -9.28 10.82 -2.92
N THR A 79 -8.16 11.31 -3.46
CA THR A 79 -7.95 12.76 -3.58
C THR A 79 -8.77 13.43 -4.70
N ALA A 80 -9.45 12.66 -5.55
CA ALA A 80 -10.17 13.19 -6.72
C ALA A 80 -11.64 12.73 -6.89
N LYS A 81 -12.24 12.01 -5.94
CA LYS A 81 -13.67 11.61 -6.03
C LYS A 81 -14.41 11.78 -4.70
N VAL A 82 -14.91 12.99 -4.48
CA VAL A 82 -16.19 13.18 -3.78
C VAL A 82 -17.29 12.68 -4.71
N ASP A 83 -18.20 11.86 -4.16
CA ASP A 83 -19.48 11.40 -4.74
C ASP A 83 -19.44 10.31 -5.83
N ASN A 84 -19.88 9.10 -5.47
CA ASN A 84 -21.22 8.65 -5.84
C ASN A 84 -21.69 7.52 -4.91
N SER A 85 -22.96 7.57 -4.54
CA SER A 85 -23.65 6.67 -3.64
C SER A 85 -24.08 5.39 -4.34
N SER A 86 -23.86 4.25 -3.70
CA SER A 86 -24.76 3.08 -3.72
C SER A 86 -24.46 2.31 -2.44
N GLY A 87 -25.28 2.28 -1.39
CA GLY A 87 -26.73 2.31 -1.35
C GLY A 87 -27.26 0.89 -1.16
N GLY A 88 -27.50 0.51 0.11
CA GLY A 88 -28.37 -0.61 0.55
C GLY A 88 -27.85 -2.03 0.29
N GLY A 89 -28.09 -3.02 1.14
CA GLY A 89 -29.05 -3.06 2.24
C GLY A 89 -28.85 -4.26 3.17
N ASP A 90 -29.26 -4.00 4.40
CA ASP A 90 -29.84 -4.93 5.37
C ASP A 90 -30.60 -6.12 4.75
N ARG A 91 -30.35 -7.31 5.31
CA ARG A 91 -31.20 -8.53 5.46
C ARG A 91 -30.23 -9.68 5.72
N GLY A 92 -30.17 -10.33 6.88
CA GLY A 92 -31.30 -10.73 7.70
C GLY A 92 -31.94 -11.97 7.09
N GLU A 93 -31.40 -13.13 7.45
CA GLU A 93 -32.12 -14.41 7.67
C GLU A 93 -31.35 -15.20 8.75
#